data_AF-A0A7J4XC73-F1
#
_entry.id   AF-A0A7J4XC73-F1
#
_cell.length_a   1.000
_cell.length_b   1.000
_cell.length_c   1.000
_cell.angle_alpha   90.00
_cell.angle_beta   90.00
_cell.angle_gamma   90.00
#
_symmetry.space_group_name_H-M   'P 1'
#
loop_
_entity.id
_entity.type
_entity.pdbx_description
1 polymer ?
#
loop_
_entity_poly.entity_id
_entity_poly.type
_entity_poly.pdbx_seq_one_letter_code
_entity_poly.pdbx_strand_id
1 'polypeptide(L)'
;MKPAYKKLEFGSFAEIEVYKAFSSLIGSDETIEREKFMFAGGTRGYYADIVLPHGCKRLKMPPKTIVEIKGTLLFDTIHRYLEMYKTNKTDWGVSAFCIVYINSHVPDEFIAKYDNKDFRIISLNEILCSSDTNADTVEEFHEEWEDERDNLITKARDKFSIGKNTLFLGAGVSIDAGLPTWDELLKKMLHKYKRRKHNIGRGDYKRVEKVCAGSSIITARYIRTGLGVSTSDKEFDNMIHSILYKKVNQSQLINEITNMVVSNKVESVVTYNYDDLIEIELSKKGVPNFSVFGGNRALYGELPVYHVHGIVTMDAKSGIYSTPVLSEEDYHNIYKEAFHWSNIEQLHALDRTTCFFIGFSMSDPNLRRLLEISQSKGDGGKNHYVFLRRSNFSNDSNRDMENLTILKNMMNDLGLNVIWFKDFNELPQLLKRIY
;
A
#
# COMPACT_ATOMS: atom_id res chain seq x y z
N MET A 1 40.16 -17.16 17.77
CA MET A 1 39.50 -16.40 16.69
C MET A 1 38.36 -17.25 16.14
N LYS A 2 37.12 -16.85 16.40
CA LYS A 2 35.92 -17.52 15.84
C LYS A 2 35.81 -17.19 14.35
N PRO A 3 35.39 -18.13 13.48
CA PRO A 3 35.13 -17.83 12.09
C PRO A 3 33.92 -16.90 11.99
N ALA A 4 34.07 -15.83 11.21
CA ALA A 4 33.01 -14.88 10.93
C ALA A 4 31.86 -15.60 10.21
N TYR A 5 30.64 -15.33 10.67
CA TYR A 5 29.41 -15.72 10.00
C TYR A 5 29.44 -15.23 8.54
N LYS A 6 29.42 -16.15 7.58
CA LYS A 6 29.08 -15.84 6.19
C LYS A 6 27.63 -15.37 6.18
N LYS A 7 27.45 -14.08 5.91
CA LYS A 7 26.16 -13.49 5.52
C LYS A 7 25.70 -14.22 4.26
N LEU A 8 24.63 -15.01 4.34
CA LEU A 8 23.84 -15.39 3.18
C LEU A 8 23.15 -14.12 2.71
N GLU A 9 23.77 -13.39 1.79
CA GLU A 9 23.14 -12.27 1.09
C GLU A 9 22.11 -12.86 0.12
N PHE A 10 20.85 -12.54 0.35
CA PHE A 10 19.77 -12.85 -0.57
C PHE A 10 19.99 -12.02 -1.85
N GLY A 11 20.03 -12.70 -3.01
CA GLY A 11 20.23 -12.10 -4.33
C GLY A 11 19.16 -11.07 -4.73
N SER A 12 19.34 -10.43 -5.88
CA SER A 12 18.38 -9.45 -6.41
C SER A 12 17.00 -10.10 -6.63
N PHE A 13 15.89 -9.36 -6.48
CA PHE A 13 14.51 -9.89 -6.68
C PHE A 13 14.38 -10.68 -8.00
N ALA A 14 15.05 -10.20 -9.05
CA ALA A 14 15.12 -10.84 -10.35
C ALA A 14 15.73 -12.25 -10.33
N GLU A 15 16.79 -12.46 -9.55
CA GLU A 15 17.45 -13.76 -9.41
C GLU A 15 16.58 -14.77 -8.67
N ILE A 16 15.82 -14.30 -7.67
CA ILE A 16 14.91 -15.13 -6.88
C ILE A 16 13.77 -15.66 -7.77
N GLU A 17 13.15 -14.76 -8.54
CA GLU A 17 12.04 -15.08 -9.46
C GLU A 17 12.46 -16.10 -10.52
N VAL A 18 13.57 -15.84 -11.21
CA VAL A 18 14.10 -16.77 -12.22
C VAL A 18 14.47 -18.11 -11.59
N TYR A 19 15.09 -18.11 -10.41
CA TYR A 19 15.43 -19.37 -9.74
C TYR A 19 14.19 -20.21 -9.40
N LYS A 20 13.12 -19.59 -8.90
CA LYS A 20 11.85 -20.29 -8.64
C LYS A 20 11.29 -20.90 -9.91
N ALA A 21 11.27 -20.12 -11.01
CA ALA A 21 10.76 -20.58 -12.30
C ALA A 21 11.56 -21.76 -12.87
N PHE A 22 12.90 -21.77 -12.75
CA PHE A 22 13.69 -22.94 -13.13
C PHE A 22 13.46 -24.14 -12.20
N SER A 23 13.28 -23.89 -10.90
CA SER A 23 13.07 -24.96 -9.92
C SER A 23 11.75 -25.70 -10.12
N SER A 24 10.69 -25.02 -10.59
CA SER A 24 9.40 -25.65 -10.89
C SER A 24 9.42 -26.47 -12.19
N LEU A 25 10.37 -26.19 -13.09
CA LEU A 25 10.46 -26.83 -14.40
C LEU A 25 11.40 -28.04 -14.44
N ILE A 26 12.22 -28.21 -13.41
CA ILE A 26 13.23 -29.27 -13.34
C ILE A 26 12.63 -30.60 -12.94
N GLY A 27 12.93 -31.62 -13.76
CA GLY A 27 12.54 -32.99 -13.51
C GLY A 27 13.34 -33.66 -12.39
N SER A 28 12.90 -34.84 -11.98
CA SER A 28 13.56 -35.63 -10.92
C SER A 28 15.02 -36.03 -11.24
N ASP A 29 15.42 -35.98 -12.50
CA ASP A 29 16.78 -36.29 -12.99
C ASP A 29 17.59 -35.04 -13.42
N GLU A 30 17.06 -33.84 -13.17
CA GLU A 30 17.69 -32.56 -13.51
C GLU A 30 18.10 -31.81 -12.22
N THR A 31 19.13 -30.96 -12.31
CA THR A 31 19.66 -30.24 -11.13
C THR A 31 20.03 -28.80 -11.46
N ILE A 32 19.91 -27.89 -10.46
CA ILE A 32 20.39 -26.50 -10.53
C ILE A 32 21.59 -26.33 -9.60
N GLU A 33 22.63 -25.70 -10.11
CA GLU A 33 23.74 -25.18 -9.31
C GLU A 33 23.74 -23.64 -9.38
N ARG A 34 23.82 -22.96 -8.23
CA ARG A 34 23.84 -21.49 -8.14
C ARG A 34 25.26 -20.97 -8.01
N GLU A 35 25.50 -19.76 -8.52
CA GLU A 35 26.72 -18.97 -8.31
C GLU A 35 28.01 -19.78 -8.54
N LYS A 36 28.03 -20.52 -9.65
CA LYS A 36 29.12 -21.45 -9.94
C LYS A 36 30.30 -20.70 -10.54
N PHE A 37 31.46 -20.87 -9.92
CA PHE A 37 32.72 -20.40 -10.47
C PHE A 37 33.13 -21.26 -11.68
N MET A 38 33.29 -20.60 -12.83
CA MET A 38 33.74 -21.20 -14.08
C MET A 38 35.21 -20.85 -14.30
N PHE A 39 36.07 -21.87 -14.27
CA PHE A 39 37.50 -21.71 -14.50
C PHE A 39 37.75 -21.52 -16.00
N ALA A 40 38.32 -20.38 -16.38
CA ALA A 40 38.93 -20.19 -17.70
C ALA A 40 40.44 -20.39 -17.54
N GLY A 41 41.15 -20.89 -18.55
CA GLY A 41 42.60 -21.16 -18.50
C GLY A 41 43.52 -19.93 -18.36
N GLY A 42 43.04 -18.81 -17.79
CA GLY A 42 43.72 -17.53 -17.62
C GLY A 42 43.16 -16.68 -16.46
N THR A 43 43.69 -15.45 -16.29
CA THR A 43 43.62 -14.62 -15.07
C THR A 43 42.27 -13.98 -14.71
N ARG A 44 41.14 -14.38 -15.30
CA ARG A 44 39.80 -13.91 -14.89
C ARG A 44 38.81 -15.07 -14.89
N GLY A 45 38.35 -15.46 -13.70
CA GLY A 45 37.24 -16.40 -13.56
C GLY A 45 35.88 -15.71 -13.72
N TYR A 46 34.89 -16.48 -14.16
CA TYR A 46 33.51 -16.02 -14.37
C TYR A 46 32.58 -16.73 -13.40
N TYR A 47 31.66 -15.99 -12.76
CA TYR A 47 30.62 -16.57 -11.92
C TYR A 47 29.33 -16.62 -12.74
N ALA A 48 28.82 -17.83 -12.95
CA ALA A 48 27.52 -18.04 -13.56
C ALA A 48 26.42 -17.98 -12.49
N ASP A 49 25.34 -17.24 -12.77
CA ASP A 49 24.20 -17.13 -11.85
C ASP A 49 23.56 -18.51 -11.60
N ILE A 50 23.32 -19.25 -12.69
CA ILE A 50 22.77 -20.61 -12.68
C ILE A 50 23.54 -21.50 -13.66
N VAL A 51 23.80 -22.75 -13.25
CA VAL A 51 24.27 -23.81 -14.13
C VAL A 51 23.31 -24.99 -14.07
N LEU A 52 22.99 -25.53 -15.24
CA LEU A 52 22.15 -26.72 -15.43
C LEU A 52 23.04 -27.87 -15.94
N PRO A 53 23.61 -28.71 -15.05
CA PRO A 53 24.53 -29.78 -15.45
C PRO A 53 23.86 -30.80 -16.38
N HIS A 54 22.59 -31.12 -16.10
CA HIS A 54 21.78 -32.10 -16.85
C HIS A 54 20.86 -31.45 -17.89
N GLY A 55 20.79 -30.12 -17.93
CA GLY A 55 19.90 -29.37 -18.82
C GLY A 55 18.50 -29.20 -18.22
N CYS A 56 17.56 -28.77 -19.07
CA CYS A 56 16.14 -28.66 -18.72
C CYS A 56 15.30 -29.07 -19.94
N LYS A 57 14.68 -30.25 -19.87
CA LYS A 57 13.90 -30.86 -20.96
C LYS A 57 12.67 -30.01 -21.29
N ARG A 58 11.97 -29.48 -20.28
CA ARG A 58 10.78 -28.63 -20.48
C ARG A 58 11.09 -27.38 -21.29
N LEU A 59 12.22 -26.75 -20.98
CA LEU A 59 12.72 -25.59 -21.72
C LEU A 59 13.54 -25.97 -22.97
N LYS A 60 13.68 -27.26 -23.32
CA LYS A 60 14.53 -27.72 -24.44
C LYS A 60 15.98 -27.23 -24.35
N MET A 61 16.54 -27.16 -23.14
CA MET A 61 17.93 -26.79 -22.88
C MET A 61 18.80 -28.04 -22.76
N PRO A 62 19.93 -28.13 -23.48
CA PRO A 62 20.82 -29.27 -23.40
C PRO A 62 21.56 -29.35 -22.05
N PRO A 63 22.19 -30.49 -21.73
CA PRO A 63 23.11 -30.60 -20.59
C PRO A 63 24.20 -29.54 -20.62
N LYS A 64 24.78 -29.24 -19.45
CA LYS A 64 25.85 -28.26 -19.26
C LYS A 64 25.51 -26.89 -19.86
N THR A 65 24.33 -26.38 -19.51
CA THR A 65 23.87 -25.04 -19.90
C THR A 65 24.19 -24.04 -18.79
N ILE A 66 24.77 -22.89 -19.15
CA ILE A 66 24.85 -21.71 -18.26
C ILE A 66 23.62 -20.85 -18.46
N VAL A 67 23.07 -20.31 -17.37
CA VAL A 67 22.00 -19.33 -17.38
C VAL A 67 22.48 -18.06 -16.66
N GLU A 68 22.41 -16.94 -17.36
CA GLU A 68 22.72 -15.60 -16.84
C GLU A 68 21.44 -14.77 -16.71
N ILE A 69 21.26 -14.12 -15.56
CA ILE A 69 20.04 -13.39 -15.21
C ILE A 69 20.27 -11.89 -15.43
N LYS A 70 19.32 -11.23 -16.09
CA LYS A 70 19.34 -9.79 -16.36
C LYS A 70 17.99 -9.16 -16.06
N GLY A 71 17.95 -8.21 -15.12
CA GLY A 71 16.73 -7.44 -14.84
C GLY A 71 16.20 -6.72 -16.09
N THR A 72 17.10 -6.06 -16.84
CA THR A 72 16.77 -5.43 -18.13
C THR A 72 17.79 -5.83 -19.19
N LEU A 73 17.32 -6.34 -20.33
CA LEU A 73 18.14 -6.67 -21.49
C LEU A 73 18.47 -5.40 -22.29
N LEU A 74 19.75 -5.11 -22.44
CA LEU A 74 20.29 -3.98 -23.21
C LEU A 74 20.95 -4.47 -24.52
N PHE A 75 21.04 -3.59 -25.53
CA PHE A 75 21.57 -3.94 -26.86
C PHE A 75 23.02 -4.48 -26.83
N ASP A 76 23.87 -3.93 -25.97
CA ASP A 76 25.28 -4.33 -25.82
C ASP A 76 25.43 -5.67 -25.07
N THR A 77 24.45 -6.02 -24.24
CA THR A 77 24.47 -7.19 -23.37
C THR A 77 24.48 -8.49 -24.18
N ILE A 78 23.63 -8.61 -25.21
CA ILE A 78 23.53 -9.82 -26.04
C ILE A 78 24.89 -10.12 -26.71
N HIS A 79 25.49 -9.12 -27.35
CA HIS A 79 26.76 -9.29 -28.06
C HIS A 79 27.90 -9.64 -27.10
N ARG A 80 27.97 -8.96 -25.94
CA ARG A 80 28.99 -9.22 -24.92
C ARG A 80 28.96 -10.66 -24.41
N TYR A 81 27.79 -11.18 -24.04
CA TYR A 81 27.65 -12.54 -23.55
C TYR A 81 27.82 -13.59 -24.64
N LEU A 82 27.43 -13.29 -25.88
CA LEU A 82 27.65 -14.18 -27.01
C LEU A 82 29.14 -14.37 -27.30
N GLU A 83 29.91 -13.28 -27.38
CA GLU A 83 31.36 -13.36 -27.62
C GLU A 83 32.06 -14.04 -26.44
N MET A 84 31.67 -13.70 -25.20
CA MET A 84 32.18 -14.36 -24.01
C MET A 84 31.93 -15.87 -24.03
N TYR A 85 30.72 -16.30 -24.40
CA TYR A 85 30.40 -17.72 -24.54
C TYR A 85 31.23 -18.39 -25.63
N LYS A 86 31.33 -17.80 -26.84
CA LYS A 86 32.13 -18.37 -27.93
C LYS A 86 33.60 -18.56 -27.57
N THR A 87 34.20 -17.59 -26.88
CA THR A 87 35.62 -17.65 -26.50
C THR A 87 35.88 -18.70 -25.42
N ASN A 88 34.96 -18.91 -24.48
CA ASN A 88 35.22 -19.71 -23.28
C ASN A 88 34.45 -21.05 -23.23
N LYS A 89 33.62 -21.37 -24.24
CA LYS A 89 32.78 -22.59 -24.27
C LYS A 89 33.56 -23.87 -23.95
N THR A 90 34.74 -24.04 -24.55
CA THR A 90 35.59 -25.23 -24.37
C THR A 90 36.21 -25.29 -22.97
N ASP A 91 36.72 -24.15 -22.49
CA ASP A 91 37.38 -24.04 -21.18
C ASP A 91 36.39 -24.25 -20.03
N TRP A 92 35.18 -23.69 -20.16
CA TRP A 92 34.09 -23.87 -19.20
C TRP A 92 33.44 -25.26 -19.29
N GLY A 93 33.70 -26.02 -20.35
CA GLY A 93 33.12 -27.34 -20.57
C GLY A 93 31.60 -27.33 -20.76
N VAL A 94 31.04 -26.25 -21.32
CA VAL A 94 29.59 -26.03 -21.46
C VAL A 94 29.12 -26.23 -22.90
N SER A 95 27.88 -26.69 -23.08
CA SER A 95 27.31 -26.94 -24.43
C SER A 95 26.39 -25.82 -24.91
N ALA A 96 25.81 -25.06 -23.99
CA ALA A 96 24.90 -23.96 -24.30
C ALA A 96 24.98 -22.83 -23.27
N PHE A 97 24.50 -21.66 -23.67
CA PHE A 97 24.38 -20.47 -22.83
C PHE A 97 22.99 -19.87 -23.00
N CYS A 98 22.37 -19.42 -21.91
CA CYS A 98 21.07 -18.78 -21.92
C CYS A 98 21.12 -17.45 -21.17
N ILE A 99 20.58 -16.40 -21.77
CA ILE A 99 20.25 -15.17 -21.06
C ILE A 99 18.78 -15.22 -20.69
N VAL A 100 18.47 -14.98 -19.43
CA VAL A 100 17.10 -14.85 -18.94
C VAL A 100 16.88 -13.42 -18.52
N TYR A 101 15.89 -12.77 -19.12
CA TYR A 101 15.59 -11.37 -18.86
C TYR A 101 14.17 -11.15 -18.35
N ILE A 102 13.99 -10.10 -17.54
CA ILE A 102 12.65 -9.72 -17.04
C ILE A 102 12.05 -8.64 -17.93
N ASN A 103 12.81 -7.58 -18.20
CA ASN A 103 12.45 -6.50 -19.10
C ASN A 103 13.41 -6.45 -20.30
N SER A 104 12.95 -5.96 -21.45
CA SER A 104 13.81 -5.78 -22.63
C SER A 104 13.68 -4.37 -23.21
N HIS A 105 14.82 -3.73 -23.47
CA HIS A 105 14.92 -2.54 -24.33
C HIS A 105 15.29 -2.92 -25.78
N VAL A 106 15.43 -4.21 -26.05
CA VAL A 106 15.79 -4.77 -27.35
C VAL A 106 14.54 -5.37 -28.00
N PRO A 107 14.17 -4.96 -29.23
CA PRO A 107 13.02 -5.53 -29.95
C PRO A 107 13.17 -7.03 -30.20
N ASP A 108 12.06 -7.78 -30.14
CA ASP A 108 12.06 -9.25 -30.31
C ASP A 108 12.65 -9.69 -31.66
N GLU A 109 12.41 -8.94 -32.74
CA GLU A 109 13.02 -9.19 -34.05
C GLU A 109 14.55 -9.12 -34.04
N PHE A 110 15.12 -8.32 -33.13
CA PHE A 110 16.56 -8.25 -32.94
C PHE A 110 17.06 -9.43 -32.09
N ILE A 111 16.34 -9.78 -31.02
CA ILE A 111 16.65 -10.94 -30.15
C ILE A 111 16.67 -12.24 -30.98
N ALA A 112 15.67 -12.44 -31.84
CA ALA A 112 15.52 -13.61 -32.70
C ALA A 112 16.71 -13.84 -33.66
N LYS A 113 17.50 -12.81 -33.97
CA LYS A 113 18.72 -12.96 -34.79
C LYS A 113 19.87 -13.63 -34.06
N TYR A 114 19.86 -13.59 -32.73
CA TYR A 114 20.91 -14.14 -31.87
C TYR A 114 20.49 -15.43 -31.19
N ASP A 115 19.19 -15.63 -30.97
CA ASP A 115 18.64 -16.86 -30.40
C ASP A 115 18.83 -18.05 -31.36
N ASN A 116 19.56 -19.06 -30.89
CA ASN A 116 19.85 -20.27 -31.63
C ASN A 116 20.03 -21.47 -30.68
N LYS A 117 20.28 -22.66 -31.23
CA LYS A 117 20.35 -23.92 -30.48
C LYS A 117 21.34 -23.90 -29.30
N ASP A 118 22.46 -23.19 -29.45
CA ASP A 118 23.56 -23.20 -28.50
C ASP A 118 23.66 -21.90 -27.69
N PHE A 119 22.90 -20.86 -28.06
CA PHE A 119 22.84 -19.58 -27.36
C PHE A 119 21.41 -19.07 -27.37
N ARG A 120 20.74 -19.13 -26.21
CA ARG A 120 19.33 -18.79 -26.07
C ARG A 120 19.10 -17.49 -25.32
N ILE A 121 18.02 -16.81 -25.65
CA ILE A 121 17.59 -15.59 -24.98
C ILE A 121 16.10 -15.74 -24.72
N ILE A 122 15.71 -15.82 -23.45
CA ILE A 122 14.34 -16.18 -23.06
C ILE A 122 13.86 -15.17 -22.02
N SER A 123 12.63 -14.68 -22.17
CA SER A 123 12.02 -13.86 -21.11
C SER A 123 11.58 -14.72 -19.92
N LEU A 124 11.53 -14.14 -18.71
CA LEU A 124 10.95 -14.81 -17.55
C LEU A 124 9.51 -15.27 -17.83
N ASN A 125 8.74 -14.47 -18.56
CA ASN A 125 7.36 -14.82 -18.94
C ASN A 125 7.28 -16.08 -19.81
N GLU A 126 8.20 -16.28 -20.75
CA GLU A 126 8.24 -17.52 -21.54
C GLU A 126 8.55 -18.75 -20.69
N ILE A 127 9.38 -18.61 -19.66
CA ILE A 127 9.67 -19.67 -18.70
C ILE A 127 8.41 -20.00 -17.89
N LEU A 128 7.71 -18.99 -17.39
CA LEU A 128 6.47 -19.16 -16.63
C LEU A 128 5.34 -19.77 -17.48
N CYS A 129 5.20 -19.38 -18.75
CA CYS A 129 4.22 -20.01 -19.66
C CYS A 129 4.54 -21.48 -19.95
N SER A 130 5.81 -21.90 -19.83
CA SER A 130 6.23 -23.28 -20.06
C SER A 130 5.96 -24.22 -18.87
N SER A 131 5.59 -23.68 -17.70
CA SER A 131 5.16 -24.48 -16.53
C SER A 131 3.72 -24.99 -16.62
N ASP A 132 2.86 -24.40 -17.47
CA ASP A 132 1.40 -24.61 -17.48
C ASP A 132 0.91 -25.85 -18.26
N THR A 133 1.78 -26.83 -18.51
CA THR A 133 1.36 -28.09 -19.16
C THR A 133 1.51 -29.29 -18.23
N ASN A 134 0.66 -29.35 -17.20
CA ASN A 134 -0.03 -30.58 -16.77
C ASN A 134 -0.98 -30.37 -15.57
N ALA A 135 -2.19 -30.92 -15.75
CA ALA A 135 -3.13 -31.47 -14.77
C ALA A 135 -4.15 -30.56 -14.07
N ASP A 136 -5.42 -30.96 -14.27
CA ASP A 136 -6.63 -30.57 -13.58
C ASP A 136 -6.49 -30.49 -12.05
N THR A 137 -6.23 -29.29 -11.55
CA THR A 137 -6.71 -28.81 -10.25
C THR A 137 -7.00 -27.33 -10.42
N VAL A 138 -8.26 -26.94 -10.22
CA VAL A 138 -8.62 -25.52 -10.03
C VAL A 138 -8.09 -25.12 -8.65
N GLU A 139 -6.78 -24.91 -8.53
CA GLU A 139 -6.23 -24.06 -7.47
C GLU A 139 -6.48 -22.62 -7.91
N GLU A 140 -7.13 -21.85 -7.05
CA GLU A 140 -7.32 -20.42 -7.26
C GLU A 140 -5.97 -19.78 -7.57
N PHE A 141 -5.90 -19.05 -8.68
CA PHE A 141 -4.71 -18.31 -9.09
C PHE A 141 -4.40 -17.25 -8.01
N HIS A 142 -3.59 -17.61 -7.01
CA HIS A 142 -3.14 -16.70 -5.96
C HIS A 142 -2.06 -15.80 -6.55
N GLU A 143 -2.37 -14.52 -6.75
CA GLU A 143 -1.38 -13.54 -7.21
C GLU A 143 -0.28 -13.36 -6.14
N GLU A 144 1.00 -13.30 -6.51
CA GLU A 144 2.17 -13.28 -5.58
C GLU A 144 2.12 -12.24 -4.45
N TRP A 145 1.40 -11.15 -4.64
CA TRP A 145 1.23 -10.11 -3.62
C TRP A 145 0.23 -10.51 -2.53
N GLU A 146 -0.66 -11.47 -2.80
CA GLU A 146 -1.60 -12.01 -1.82
C GLU A 146 -0.85 -12.84 -0.77
N ASP A 147 0.20 -13.57 -1.19
CA ASP A 147 1.15 -14.21 -0.28
C ASP A 147 1.93 -13.18 0.55
N GLU A 148 2.39 -12.10 -0.08
CA GLU A 148 3.04 -11.01 0.66
C GLU A 148 2.07 -10.36 1.66
N ARG A 149 0.83 -10.10 1.25
CA ARG A 149 -0.25 -9.60 2.10
C ARG A 149 -0.46 -10.50 3.30
N ASP A 150 -0.53 -11.81 3.10
CA ASP A 150 -0.78 -12.78 4.16
C ASP A 150 0.38 -12.86 5.16
N ASN A 151 1.61 -12.75 4.66
CA ASN A 151 2.80 -12.59 5.50
C ASN A 151 2.75 -11.28 6.31
N LEU A 152 2.33 -10.16 5.70
CA LEU A 152 2.16 -8.89 6.39
C LEU A 152 1.04 -8.94 7.43
N ILE A 153 -0.08 -9.60 7.15
CA ILE A 153 -1.18 -9.82 8.11
C ILE A 153 -0.69 -10.63 9.30
N THR A 154 0.14 -11.64 9.07
CA THR A 154 0.74 -12.43 10.16
C THR A 154 1.62 -11.55 11.04
N LYS A 155 2.50 -10.71 10.45
CA LYS A 155 3.32 -9.75 11.20
C LYS A 155 2.47 -8.70 11.92
N ALA A 156 1.39 -8.24 11.29
CA ALA A 156 0.44 -7.29 11.84
C ALA A 156 -0.26 -7.87 13.08
N ARG A 157 -0.69 -9.13 13.02
CA ARG A 157 -1.25 -9.88 14.14
C ARG A 157 -0.26 -10.01 15.29
N ASP A 158 0.98 -10.39 14.99
CA ASP A 158 2.01 -10.54 16.01
C ASP A 158 2.26 -9.21 16.73
N LYS A 159 2.34 -8.10 15.98
CA LYS A 159 2.43 -6.75 16.56
C LYS A 159 1.19 -6.36 17.36
N PHE A 160 0.00 -6.62 16.83
CA PHE A 160 -1.26 -6.32 17.51
C PHE A 160 -1.38 -7.03 18.86
N SER A 161 -0.95 -8.31 18.92
CA SER A 161 -1.03 -9.15 20.11
C SER A 161 -0.21 -8.63 21.30
N ILE A 162 0.90 -7.91 21.03
CA ILE A 162 1.76 -7.25 22.02
C ILE A 162 0.95 -6.21 22.82
N GLY A 163 -0.08 -5.63 22.19
CA GLY A 163 -0.84 -4.52 22.74
C GLY A 163 -0.19 -3.17 22.46
N LYS A 164 -0.80 -2.09 22.96
CA LYS A 164 -0.43 -0.70 22.63
C LYS A 164 -0.62 -0.38 21.16
N ASN A 165 -1.85 -0.56 20.69
CA ASN A 165 -2.22 -0.25 19.33
C ASN A 165 -3.07 1.02 19.29
N THR A 166 -2.88 1.83 18.25
CA THR A 166 -3.77 2.95 17.94
C THR A 166 -4.40 2.71 16.58
N LEU A 167 -5.72 2.83 16.50
CA LEU A 167 -6.42 2.75 15.22
C LEU A 167 -6.54 4.15 14.64
N PHE A 168 -5.99 4.37 13.45
CA PHE A 168 -6.24 5.56 12.68
C PHE A 168 -7.38 5.25 11.71
N LEU A 169 -8.43 6.09 11.71
CA LEU A 169 -9.63 5.90 10.90
C LEU A 169 -9.84 7.08 9.93
N GLY A 170 -9.96 6.76 8.64
CA GLY A 170 -10.27 7.69 7.57
C GLY A 170 -11.70 7.54 7.05
N ALA A 171 -12.07 8.40 6.09
CA ALA A 171 -13.46 8.47 5.60
C ALA A 171 -13.96 7.17 4.98
N GLY A 172 -13.05 6.31 4.52
CA GLY A 172 -13.37 4.99 4.00
C GLY A 172 -14.12 4.08 4.99
N VAL A 173 -13.93 4.29 6.30
CA VAL A 173 -14.58 3.49 7.35
C VAL A 173 -16.10 3.66 7.37
N SER A 174 -16.58 4.88 7.08
CA SER A 174 -17.98 5.24 7.20
C SER A 174 -18.77 5.08 5.88
N ILE A 175 -18.11 4.71 4.77
CA ILE A 175 -18.76 4.59 3.44
C ILE A 175 -19.87 3.52 3.46
N ASP A 176 -19.58 2.34 4.00
CA ASP A 176 -20.56 1.23 4.05
C ASP A 176 -21.74 1.55 4.98
N ALA A 177 -21.55 2.46 5.93
CA ALA A 177 -22.62 3.01 6.76
C ALA A 177 -23.49 4.05 6.00
N GLY A 178 -23.15 4.38 4.75
CA GLY A 178 -23.87 5.32 3.91
C GLY A 178 -23.39 6.77 4.01
N LEU A 179 -22.30 7.05 4.73
CA LEU A 179 -21.73 8.38 4.84
C LEU A 179 -20.85 8.70 3.61
N PRO A 180 -20.80 9.98 3.19
CA PRO A 180 -20.01 10.37 2.03
C PRO A 180 -18.50 10.37 2.31
N THR A 181 -17.70 10.19 1.26
CA THR A 181 -16.30 10.62 1.27
C THR A 181 -16.19 12.15 1.35
N TRP A 182 -14.98 12.67 1.55
CA TRP A 182 -14.71 14.11 1.55
C TRP A 182 -15.16 14.80 0.25
N ASP A 183 -14.81 14.26 -0.91
CA ASP A 183 -15.21 14.85 -2.19
C ASP A 183 -16.72 14.78 -2.41
N GLU A 184 -17.36 13.69 -1.98
CA GLU A 184 -18.80 13.57 -2.03
C GLU A 184 -19.51 14.53 -1.08
N LEU A 185 -18.95 14.78 0.11
CA LEU A 185 -19.45 15.77 1.06
C LEU A 185 -19.40 17.16 0.41
N LEU A 186 -18.25 17.57 -0.13
CA LEU A 186 -18.09 18.87 -0.81
C LEU A 186 -19.03 18.99 -2.01
N LYS A 187 -19.16 17.94 -2.82
CA LYS A 187 -20.12 17.89 -3.92
C LYS A 187 -21.55 18.09 -3.42
N LYS A 188 -21.97 17.39 -2.36
CA LYS A 188 -23.32 17.52 -1.77
C LYS A 188 -23.55 18.90 -1.15
N MET A 189 -22.55 19.48 -0.49
CA MET A 189 -22.58 20.85 0.06
C MET A 189 -22.78 21.88 -1.05
N LEU A 190 -21.99 21.81 -2.12
CA LEU A 190 -22.13 22.69 -3.28
C LEU A 190 -23.53 22.58 -3.91
N HIS A 191 -24.07 21.37 -4.02
CA HIS A 191 -25.44 21.15 -4.54
C HIS A 191 -26.52 21.72 -3.61
N LYS A 192 -26.40 21.51 -2.30
CA LYS A 192 -27.36 22.06 -1.33
C LYS A 192 -27.30 23.60 -1.32
N TYR A 193 -26.12 24.17 -1.49
CA TYR A 193 -25.93 25.61 -1.60
C TYR A 193 -26.60 26.23 -2.84
N LYS A 194 -26.52 25.57 -4.02
CA LYS A 194 -27.22 26.01 -5.25
C LYS A 194 -28.72 26.23 -5.03
N ARG A 195 -29.35 25.43 -4.18
CA ARG A 195 -30.79 25.58 -3.87
C ARG A 195 -31.09 26.87 -3.09
N ARG A 196 -30.10 27.47 -2.42
CA ARG A 196 -30.24 28.69 -1.61
C ARG A 196 -29.84 29.98 -2.34
N LYS A 197 -28.79 29.97 -3.19
CA LYS A 197 -28.38 31.15 -4.00
C LYS A 197 -28.22 30.78 -5.48
N HIS A 198 -28.87 31.54 -6.37
CA HIS A 198 -29.06 31.19 -7.79
C HIS A 198 -27.80 31.22 -8.69
N ASN A 199 -26.64 31.73 -8.22
CA ASN A 199 -25.53 32.10 -9.12
C ASN A 199 -24.15 31.47 -8.82
N ILE A 200 -23.95 30.70 -7.75
CA ILE A 200 -22.62 30.13 -7.45
C ILE A 200 -22.46 28.71 -8.03
N GLY A 201 -21.43 28.52 -8.87
CA GLY A 201 -20.96 27.20 -9.32
C GLY A 201 -21.97 26.40 -10.16
N ARG A 202 -22.68 27.02 -11.12
CA ARG A 202 -23.66 26.32 -11.97
C ARG A 202 -23.08 25.02 -12.55
N GLY A 203 -23.75 23.91 -12.23
CA GLY A 203 -23.63 22.65 -12.95
C GLY A 203 -22.45 21.72 -12.66
N ASP A 204 -21.29 22.21 -12.22
CA ASP A 204 -20.09 21.39 -12.41
C ASP A 204 -19.10 21.41 -11.22
N TYR A 205 -19.30 20.47 -10.28
CA TYR A 205 -18.33 20.22 -9.20
C TYR A 205 -16.93 19.95 -9.76
N LYS A 206 -16.82 19.18 -10.85
CA LYS A 206 -15.52 18.88 -11.46
C LYS A 206 -14.84 20.13 -11.99
N ARG A 207 -15.61 21.09 -12.53
CA ARG A 207 -15.08 22.39 -12.94
C ARG A 207 -14.63 23.22 -11.75
N VAL A 208 -15.40 23.26 -10.67
CA VAL A 208 -15.00 23.97 -9.44
C VAL A 208 -13.72 23.35 -8.88
N GLU A 209 -13.71 22.04 -8.68
CA GLU A 209 -12.56 21.26 -8.24
C GLU A 209 -11.34 21.52 -9.12
N LYS A 210 -11.48 21.47 -10.46
CA LYS A 210 -10.40 21.77 -11.40
C LYS A 210 -9.87 23.20 -11.27
N VAL A 211 -10.75 24.19 -11.11
CA VAL A 211 -10.35 25.60 -10.89
C VAL A 211 -9.68 25.76 -9.52
N CYS A 212 -10.10 24.98 -8.53
CA CYS A 212 -9.48 24.85 -7.22
C CYS A 212 -8.26 23.90 -7.23
N ALA A 213 -7.62 23.70 -8.39
CA ALA A 213 -6.42 22.88 -8.59
C ALA A 213 -6.54 21.42 -8.12
N GLY A 214 -7.74 20.85 -8.11
CA GLY A 214 -8.00 19.50 -7.61
C GLY A 214 -7.88 19.37 -6.09
N SER A 215 -7.80 20.48 -5.35
CA SER A 215 -7.64 20.48 -3.91
C SER A 215 -8.98 20.54 -3.19
N SER A 216 -9.26 19.52 -2.37
CA SER A 216 -10.46 19.45 -1.53
C SER A 216 -10.53 20.60 -0.52
N ILE A 217 -9.40 20.97 0.09
CA ILE A 217 -9.31 22.06 1.06
C ILE A 217 -9.54 23.46 0.43
N ILE A 218 -9.13 23.66 -0.82
CA ILE A 218 -9.40 24.90 -1.57
C ILE A 218 -10.88 24.92 -2.01
N THR A 219 -11.41 23.78 -2.45
CA THR A 219 -12.82 23.64 -2.84
C THR A 219 -13.75 23.90 -1.65
N ALA A 220 -13.40 23.40 -0.46
CA ALA A 220 -14.08 23.70 0.78
C ALA A 220 -14.08 25.21 1.10
N ARG A 221 -12.93 25.88 0.96
CA ARG A 221 -12.82 27.32 1.12
C ARG A 221 -13.70 28.07 0.13
N TYR A 222 -13.72 27.66 -1.14
CA TYR A 222 -14.60 28.24 -2.16
C TYR A 222 -16.08 28.14 -1.77
N ILE A 223 -16.52 26.96 -1.30
CA ILE A 223 -17.90 26.74 -0.85
C ILE A 223 -18.22 27.65 0.35
N ARG A 224 -17.33 27.72 1.35
CA ARG A 224 -17.51 28.53 2.55
C ARG A 224 -17.57 30.02 2.24
N THR A 225 -16.61 30.54 1.47
CA THR A 225 -16.59 31.93 1.00
C THR A 225 -17.84 32.25 0.19
N GLY A 226 -18.27 31.33 -0.68
CA GLY A 226 -19.49 31.48 -1.48
C GLY A 226 -20.73 31.61 -0.61
N LEU A 227 -20.86 30.79 0.44
CA LEU A 227 -21.96 30.85 1.40
C LEU A 227 -22.04 32.20 2.13
N GLY A 228 -20.89 32.84 2.36
CA GLY A 228 -20.79 34.06 3.18
C GLY A 228 -20.91 33.76 4.68
N VAL A 229 -20.59 32.52 5.07
CA VAL A 229 -20.60 32.05 6.46
C VAL A 229 -19.20 32.10 7.04
N SER A 230 -19.10 32.50 8.31
CA SER A 230 -17.84 32.50 9.05
C SER A 230 -17.45 31.07 9.48
N THR A 231 -16.22 30.91 9.98
CA THR A 231 -15.70 29.63 10.53
C THR A 231 -16.52 29.07 11.70
N SER A 232 -17.31 29.90 12.37
CA SER A 232 -18.12 29.53 13.55
C SER A 232 -19.63 29.52 13.29
N ASP A 233 -20.05 29.38 12.03
CA ASP A 233 -21.45 29.51 11.65
C ASP A 233 -22.21 28.18 11.78
N LYS A 234 -23.24 28.16 12.61
CA LYS A 234 -24.14 27.00 12.80
C LYS A 234 -24.79 26.56 11.50
N GLU A 235 -24.97 27.44 10.52
CA GLU A 235 -25.52 27.02 9.22
C GLU A 235 -24.62 26.06 8.46
N PHE A 236 -23.30 26.20 8.59
CA PHE A 236 -22.32 25.35 7.95
C PHE A 236 -22.30 23.97 8.61
N ASP A 237 -22.28 23.93 9.95
CA ASP A 237 -22.33 22.69 10.73
C ASP A 237 -23.64 21.92 10.50
N ASN A 238 -24.79 22.62 10.50
CA ASN A 238 -26.09 22.02 10.18
C ASN A 238 -26.14 21.47 8.75
N MET A 239 -25.43 22.09 7.81
CA MET A 239 -25.32 21.58 6.45
C MET A 239 -24.53 20.27 6.43
N ILE A 240 -23.37 20.23 7.09
CA ILE A 240 -22.56 19.01 7.21
C ILE A 240 -23.37 17.89 7.88
N HIS A 241 -23.95 18.15 9.06
CA HIS A 241 -24.77 17.20 9.81
C HIS A 241 -25.87 16.57 8.93
N SER A 242 -26.65 17.41 8.25
CA SER A 242 -27.75 16.93 7.39
C SER A 242 -27.30 16.11 6.18
N ILE A 243 -26.04 16.24 5.76
CA ILE A 243 -25.47 15.50 4.64
C ILE A 243 -24.90 14.16 5.14
N LEU A 244 -24.21 14.17 6.27
CA LEU A 244 -23.64 12.98 6.91
C LEU A 244 -24.75 12.01 7.33
N TYR A 245 -25.73 12.50 8.09
CA TYR A 245 -26.73 11.64 8.75
C TYR A 245 -28.06 11.53 8.00
N LYS A 246 -28.06 11.77 6.68
CA LYS A 246 -29.28 11.66 5.87
C LYS A 246 -29.86 10.24 5.91
N LYS A 247 -29.00 9.23 5.86
CA LYS A 247 -29.34 7.81 5.97
C LYS A 247 -28.11 7.07 6.49
N VAL A 248 -28.24 6.46 7.66
CA VAL A 248 -27.18 5.67 8.29
C VAL A 248 -27.59 4.20 8.26
N ASN A 249 -26.74 3.36 7.69
CA ASN A 249 -26.90 1.91 7.63
C ASN A 249 -25.97 1.23 8.64
N GLN A 250 -26.22 -0.05 8.91
CA GLN A 250 -25.23 -0.88 9.62
C GLN A 250 -24.00 -1.11 8.73
N SER A 251 -22.81 -1.05 9.33
CA SER A 251 -21.54 -1.28 8.64
C SER A 251 -20.79 -2.44 9.28
N GLN A 252 -20.45 -3.43 8.45
CA GLN A 252 -19.64 -4.56 8.89
C GLN A 252 -18.23 -4.12 9.30
N LEU A 253 -17.67 -3.13 8.59
CA LEU A 253 -16.34 -2.59 8.88
C LEU A 253 -16.29 -1.88 10.24
N ILE A 254 -17.29 -1.04 10.55
CA ILE A 254 -17.41 -0.38 11.87
C ILE A 254 -17.57 -1.43 12.97
N ASN A 255 -18.42 -2.44 12.75
CA ASN A 255 -18.59 -3.53 13.70
C ASN A 255 -17.26 -4.27 13.95
N GLU A 256 -16.45 -4.50 12.93
CA GLU A 256 -15.17 -5.20 13.06
C GLU A 256 -14.10 -4.35 13.74
N ILE A 257 -14.00 -3.07 13.40
CA ILE A 257 -13.10 -2.11 14.07
C ILE A 257 -13.43 -2.04 15.57
N THR A 258 -14.72 -2.00 15.93
CA THR A 258 -15.11 -2.01 17.34
C THR A 258 -14.86 -3.36 18.02
N ASN A 259 -14.89 -4.48 17.30
CA ASN A 259 -14.43 -5.77 17.84
C ASN A 259 -12.92 -5.78 18.11
N MET A 260 -12.10 -5.16 17.24
CA MET A 260 -10.68 -4.97 17.51
C MET A 260 -10.46 -4.20 18.81
N VAL A 261 -11.26 -3.18 19.09
CA VAL A 261 -11.20 -2.44 20.36
C VAL A 261 -11.57 -3.34 21.54
N VAL A 262 -12.65 -4.12 21.43
CA VAL A 262 -13.11 -5.05 22.48
C VAL A 262 -12.05 -6.10 22.86
N SER A 263 -11.09 -6.39 21.98
CA SER A 263 -9.93 -7.25 22.31
C SER A 263 -9.03 -6.71 23.45
N ASN A 264 -9.25 -5.46 23.91
CA ASN A 264 -8.46 -4.76 24.92
C ASN A 264 -6.97 -4.61 24.56
N LYS A 265 -6.68 -4.56 23.25
CA LYS A 265 -5.33 -4.31 22.72
C LYS A 265 -5.19 -2.92 22.09
N VAL A 266 -6.28 -2.17 21.97
CA VAL A 266 -6.31 -0.82 21.43
C VAL A 266 -6.33 0.18 22.58
N GLU A 267 -5.35 1.09 22.63
CA GLU A 267 -5.27 2.13 23.65
C GLU A 267 -6.03 3.39 23.26
N SER A 268 -6.13 3.68 21.98
CA SER A 268 -6.79 4.87 21.46
C SER A 268 -7.24 4.70 20.02
N VAL A 269 -8.20 5.54 19.62
CA VAL A 269 -8.63 5.69 18.23
C VAL A 269 -8.39 7.13 17.82
N VAL A 270 -7.76 7.34 16.67
CA VAL A 270 -7.58 8.66 16.05
C VAL A 270 -8.41 8.66 14.78
N THR A 271 -9.44 9.50 14.71
CA THR A 271 -10.33 9.58 13.57
C THR A 271 -10.22 10.93 12.88
N TYR A 272 -10.19 10.86 11.55
CA TYR A 272 -10.27 12.01 10.66
C TYR A 272 -11.72 12.28 10.23
N ASN A 273 -12.64 11.43 10.65
CA ASN A 273 -14.04 11.54 10.31
C ASN A 273 -14.74 12.49 11.27
N TYR A 274 -15.74 13.18 10.73
CA TYR A 274 -16.60 14.06 11.52
C TYR A 274 -17.65 13.28 12.31
N ASP A 275 -17.94 12.04 11.92
CA ASP A 275 -19.01 11.26 12.53
C ASP A 275 -18.61 10.57 13.84
N ASP A 276 -19.61 10.23 14.65
CA ASP A 276 -19.49 9.53 15.95
C ASP A 276 -19.93 8.06 15.87
N LEU A 277 -19.88 7.45 14.68
CA LEU A 277 -20.41 6.09 14.48
C LEU A 277 -19.62 5.02 15.23
N ILE A 278 -18.31 5.22 15.42
CA ILE A 278 -17.47 4.31 16.20
C ILE A 278 -17.89 4.33 17.66
N GLU A 279 -18.07 5.50 18.23
CA GLU A 279 -18.49 5.71 19.62
C GLU A 279 -19.87 5.14 19.89
N ILE A 280 -20.82 5.36 18.96
CA ILE A 280 -22.16 4.78 19.03
C ILE A 280 -22.07 3.25 19.07
N GLU A 281 -21.25 2.64 18.21
CA GLU A 281 -21.13 1.19 18.15
C GLU A 281 -20.37 0.59 19.34
N LEU A 282 -19.33 1.27 19.84
CA LEU A 282 -18.62 0.90 21.07
C LEU A 282 -19.56 0.95 22.29
N SER A 283 -20.39 1.98 22.38
CA SER A 283 -21.34 2.15 23.47
C SER A 283 -22.39 1.03 23.49
N LYS A 284 -22.87 0.58 22.31
CA LYS A 284 -23.76 -0.60 22.21
C LYS A 284 -23.10 -1.88 22.70
N LYS A 285 -21.78 -1.99 22.56
CA LYS A 285 -20.97 -3.13 23.05
C LYS A 285 -20.56 -2.99 24.51
N GLY A 286 -21.00 -1.93 25.19
CA GLY A 286 -20.67 -1.68 26.59
C GLY A 286 -19.22 -1.24 26.83
N VAL A 287 -18.53 -0.74 25.80
CA VAL A 287 -17.17 -0.20 25.91
C VAL A 287 -17.26 1.29 26.27
N PRO A 288 -16.81 1.71 27.47
CA PRO A 288 -16.72 3.13 27.82
C PRO A 288 -15.76 3.83 26.87
N ASN A 289 -16.19 4.92 26.26
CA ASN A 289 -15.43 5.66 25.27
C ASN A 289 -15.75 7.15 25.38
N PHE A 290 -14.82 7.99 24.93
CA PHE A 290 -14.92 9.43 25.05
C PHE A 290 -14.36 10.15 23.83
N SER A 291 -15.17 10.97 23.17
CA SER A 291 -14.74 11.78 22.02
C SER A 291 -13.87 12.96 22.48
N VAL A 292 -12.61 12.94 22.05
CA VAL A 292 -11.61 13.97 22.33
C VAL A 292 -11.52 14.96 21.16
N PHE A 293 -11.89 16.21 21.41
CA PHE A 293 -11.85 17.34 20.48
C PHE A 293 -11.58 18.66 21.24
N GLY A 294 -10.90 19.61 20.59
CA GLY A 294 -10.67 20.93 21.20
C GLY A 294 -9.87 20.91 22.51
N GLY A 295 -9.07 19.87 22.75
CA GLY A 295 -8.21 19.74 23.93
C GLY A 295 -8.89 19.25 25.21
N ASN A 296 -10.15 18.79 25.15
CA ASN A 296 -10.75 18.01 26.25
C ASN A 296 -9.97 16.69 26.46
N ARG A 297 -10.24 15.97 27.56
CA ARG A 297 -9.52 14.74 27.91
C ARG A 297 -10.48 13.67 28.37
N ALA A 298 -10.23 12.43 27.92
CA ALA A 298 -10.93 11.26 28.41
C ALA A 298 -10.59 10.99 29.88
N LEU A 299 -11.54 10.42 30.63
CA LEU A 299 -11.30 9.98 32.01
C LEU A 299 -10.62 8.61 32.02
N TYR A 300 -10.05 8.25 33.17
CA TYR A 300 -9.44 6.93 33.36
C TYR A 300 -10.47 5.83 33.17
N GLY A 301 -10.19 4.86 32.28
CA GLY A 301 -11.07 3.73 31.98
C GLY A 301 -11.97 3.93 30.76
N GLU A 302 -11.98 5.11 30.14
CA GLU A 302 -12.64 5.35 28.85
C GLU A 302 -11.62 5.25 27.71
N LEU A 303 -12.01 4.63 26.60
CA LEU A 303 -11.23 4.64 25.37
C LEU A 303 -11.31 6.04 24.72
N PRO A 304 -10.19 6.76 24.58
CA PRO A 304 -10.20 8.05 23.90
C PRO A 304 -10.34 7.88 22.39
N VAL A 305 -11.30 8.60 21.81
CA VAL A 305 -11.53 8.71 20.36
C VAL A 305 -11.20 10.14 19.92
N TYR A 306 -10.02 10.36 19.36
CA TYR A 306 -9.50 11.67 19.00
C TYR A 306 -10.00 12.12 17.62
N HIS A 307 -10.82 13.18 17.58
CA HIS A 307 -11.30 13.79 16.33
C HIS A 307 -10.39 14.92 15.90
N VAL A 308 -9.33 14.59 15.16
CA VAL A 308 -8.28 15.55 14.80
C VAL A 308 -8.77 16.62 13.81
N HIS A 309 -9.84 16.33 13.08
CA HIS A 309 -10.54 17.27 12.20
C HIS A 309 -11.86 17.79 12.79
N GLY A 310 -12.14 17.49 14.05
CA GLY A 310 -13.38 17.83 14.72
C GLY A 310 -14.51 16.81 14.50
N ILE A 311 -15.59 17.01 15.25
CA ILE A 311 -16.73 16.11 15.37
C ILE A 311 -18.06 16.85 15.12
N VAL A 312 -19.00 16.12 14.53
CA VAL A 312 -20.40 16.49 14.28
C VAL A 312 -21.23 15.27 14.68
N THR A 313 -21.78 15.22 15.88
CA THR A 313 -22.47 14.02 16.40
C THR A 313 -23.80 13.73 15.70
N MET A 314 -24.19 12.46 15.61
CA MET A 314 -25.48 12.06 15.04
C MET A 314 -26.66 12.63 15.81
N ASP A 315 -26.62 12.57 17.15
CA ASP A 315 -27.64 13.22 17.98
C ASP A 315 -27.43 14.73 17.97
N ALA A 316 -28.22 15.43 17.16
CA ALA A 316 -28.11 16.87 17.05
C ALA A 316 -28.41 17.62 18.36
N LYS A 317 -29.08 16.97 19.33
CA LYS A 317 -29.43 17.53 20.64
C LYS A 317 -28.31 17.42 21.67
N SER A 318 -27.31 16.56 21.44
CA SER A 318 -26.13 16.43 22.30
C SER A 318 -25.41 17.78 22.47
N GLY A 319 -25.51 18.65 21.47
CA GLY A 319 -24.81 19.92 21.41
C GLY A 319 -23.31 19.78 21.18
N ILE A 320 -22.81 18.57 20.95
CA ILE A 320 -21.40 18.28 20.72
C ILE A 320 -21.06 18.54 19.25
N TYR A 321 -20.57 19.75 19.01
CA TYR A 321 -20.00 20.15 17.74
C TYR A 321 -18.68 20.85 18.00
N SER A 322 -17.67 20.51 17.22
CA SER A 322 -16.47 21.31 17.11
C SER A 322 -16.35 21.82 15.69
N THR A 323 -15.76 23.00 15.49
CA THR A 323 -15.52 23.56 14.15
C THR A 323 -14.83 22.53 13.26
N PRO A 324 -15.50 22.03 12.21
CA PRO A 324 -14.93 21.04 11.31
C PRO A 324 -13.72 21.63 10.58
N VAL A 325 -12.59 20.93 10.65
CA VAL A 325 -11.39 21.26 9.87
C VAL A 325 -11.66 20.79 8.45
N LEU A 326 -12.08 21.70 7.57
CA LEU A 326 -12.52 21.35 6.22
C LEU A 326 -11.83 22.19 5.14
N SER A 327 -11.54 23.45 5.45
CA SER A 327 -10.98 24.40 4.50
C SER A 327 -9.48 24.60 4.68
N GLU A 328 -8.85 25.16 3.64
CA GLU A 328 -7.46 25.61 3.67
C GLU A 328 -7.15 26.52 4.88
N GLU A 329 -8.05 27.42 5.28
CA GLU A 329 -7.81 28.32 6.43
C GLU A 329 -7.76 27.55 7.75
N ASP A 330 -8.57 26.49 7.89
CA ASP A 330 -8.61 25.67 9.12
C ASP A 330 -7.30 24.87 9.23
N TYR A 331 -6.84 24.29 8.12
CA TYR A 331 -5.54 23.62 8.06
C TYR A 331 -4.39 24.60 8.37
N HIS A 332 -4.42 25.81 7.82
CA HIS A 332 -3.41 26.82 8.15
C HIS A 332 -3.38 27.17 9.64
N ASN A 333 -4.52 27.18 10.33
CA ASN A 333 -4.54 27.42 11.78
C ASN A 333 -3.86 26.27 12.55
N ILE A 334 -4.12 25.03 12.16
CA ILE A 334 -3.45 23.85 12.74
C ILE A 334 -1.94 23.87 12.45
N TYR A 335 -1.52 24.30 11.26
CA TYR A 335 -0.10 24.39 10.90
C TYR A 335 0.63 25.54 11.60
N LYS A 336 -0.04 26.68 11.81
CA LYS A 336 0.53 27.83 12.54
C LYS A 336 0.85 27.46 13.99
N GLU A 337 -0.01 26.66 14.61
CA GLU A 337 0.16 26.22 15.98
C GLU A 337 1.07 24.99 16.04
N ALA A 338 2.38 25.23 16.21
CA ALA A 338 3.38 24.17 16.35
C ALA A 338 3.05 23.15 17.46
N PHE A 339 2.30 23.57 18.48
CA PHE A 339 1.85 22.76 19.61
C PHE A 339 0.34 22.50 19.61
N HIS A 340 -0.32 22.54 18.45
CA HIS A 340 -1.73 22.18 18.35
C HIS A 340 -1.95 20.76 18.91
N TRP A 341 -2.90 20.61 19.83
CA TRP A 341 -3.12 19.37 20.59
C TRP A 341 -3.24 18.14 19.67
N SER A 342 -3.94 18.28 18.53
CA SER A 342 -4.17 17.16 17.62
C SER A 342 -2.88 16.67 16.96
N ASN A 343 -1.91 17.55 16.68
CA ASN A 343 -0.61 17.14 16.14
C ASN A 343 0.21 16.39 17.21
N ILE A 344 0.13 16.83 18.47
CA ILE A 344 0.84 16.23 19.60
C ILE A 344 0.31 14.83 19.88
N GLU A 345 -1.01 14.65 19.98
CA GLU A 345 -1.62 13.33 20.23
C GLU A 345 -1.31 12.33 19.11
N GLN A 346 -1.33 12.78 17.85
CA GLN A 346 -0.96 11.95 16.72
C GLN A 346 0.51 11.55 16.74
N LEU A 347 1.42 12.49 16.98
CA LEU A 347 2.86 12.17 17.10
C LEU A 347 3.12 11.24 18.29
N HIS A 348 2.40 11.40 19.40
CA HIS A 348 2.49 10.48 20.53
C HIS A 348 2.03 9.06 20.17
N ALA A 349 0.94 8.91 19.42
CA ALA A 349 0.51 7.60 18.93
C ALA A 349 1.56 6.99 18.00
N LEU A 350 2.01 7.75 16.98
CA LEU A 350 3.02 7.29 16.02
C LEU A 350 4.34 6.86 16.68
N ASP A 351 4.76 7.53 17.74
CA ASP A 351 6.02 7.24 18.44
C ASP A 351 5.91 6.06 19.43
N ARG A 352 4.73 5.85 20.04
CA ARG A 352 4.58 4.95 21.20
C ARG A 352 3.75 3.69 20.93
N THR A 353 2.95 3.68 19.88
CA THR A 353 2.01 2.61 19.58
C THR A 353 2.23 2.03 18.18
N THR A 354 1.73 0.81 17.97
CA THR A 354 1.60 0.29 16.61
C THR A 354 0.32 0.85 16.00
N CYS A 355 0.46 1.69 14.97
CA CYS A 355 -0.66 2.34 14.31
C CYS A 355 -1.22 1.50 13.16
N PHE A 356 -2.55 1.37 13.10
CA PHE A 356 -3.27 0.71 12.01
C PHE A 356 -4.17 1.72 11.29
N PHE A 357 -3.83 2.04 10.05
CA PHE A 357 -4.54 3.03 9.23
C PHE A 357 -5.59 2.34 8.36
N ILE A 358 -6.87 2.62 8.64
CA ILE A 358 -8.02 1.96 8.02
C ILE A 358 -8.89 3.01 7.33
N GLY A 359 -9.25 2.78 6.06
CA GLY A 359 -10.12 3.68 5.30
C GLY A 359 -9.47 5.00 4.87
N PHE A 360 -8.14 5.03 4.75
CA PHE A 360 -7.40 6.19 4.25
C PHE A 360 -7.11 6.11 2.75
N SER A 361 -7.17 7.26 2.08
CA SER A 361 -6.58 7.48 0.76
C SER A 361 -5.09 7.88 0.83
N MET A 362 -4.57 8.16 2.03
CA MET A 362 -3.21 8.68 2.27
C MET A 362 -2.88 9.97 1.51
N SER A 363 -3.92 10.77 1.21
CA SER A 363 -3.82 12.05 0.50
C SER A 363 -3.81 13.27 1.42
N ASP A 364 -4.04 13.10 2.72
CA ASP A 364 -4.05 14.22 3.67
C ASP A 364 -2.62 14.77 3.90
N PRO A 365 -2.36 16.06 3.60
CA PRO A 365 -1.02 16.62 3.73
C PRO A 365 -0.51 16.68 5.17
N ASN A 366 -1.40 16.90 6.16
CA ASN A 366 -0.97 16.99 7.56
C ASN A 366 -0.56 15.61 8.08
N LEU A 367 -1.33 14.56 7.79
CA LEU A 367 -0.98 13.18 8.16
C LEU A 367 0.38 12.79 7.59
N ARG A 368 0.62 13.03 6.29
CA ARG A 368 1.89 12.70 5.64
C ARG A 368 3.06 13.44 6.30
N ARG A 369 2.90 14.73 6.59
CA ARG A 369 3.89 15.53 7.33
C ARG A 369 4.20 14.92 8.70
N LEU A 370 3.19 14.50 9.46
CA LEU A 370 3.39 13.92 10.79
C LEU A 370 4.09 12.56 10.71
N LEU A 371 3.77 11.73 9.72
CA LEU A 371 4.46 10.47 9.45
C LEU A 371 5.94 10.70 9.09
N GLU A 372 6.25 11.66 8.23
CA GLU A 372 7.64 12.03 7.89
C GLU A 372 8.42 12.49 9.14
N ILE A 373 7.80 13.30 10.00
CA ILE A 373 8.41 13.75 11.27
C ILE A 373 8.66 12.55 12.20
N SER A 374 7.71 11.63 12.31
CA SER A 374 7.85 10.43 13.14
C SER A 374 8.97 9.52 12.60
N GLN A 375 8.96 9.24 11.30
CA GLN A 375 9.91 8.33 10.67
C GLN A 375 11.35 8.87 10.69
N SER A 376 11.53 10.17 10.47
CA SER A 376 12.87 10.80 10.49
C SER A 376 13.49 10.85 11.88
N LYS A 377 12.68 10.88 12.94
CA LYS A 377 13.14 10.89 14.34
C LYS A 377 13.26 9.49 14.96
N GLY A 378 12.61 8.50 14.37
CA GLY A 378 12.61 7.10 14.82
C GLY A 378 13.86 6.32 14.41
N ASP A 379 13.78 5.00 14.53
CA ASP A 379 14.83 4.05 14.16
C ASP A 379 14.87 3.74 12.64
N GLY A 380 14.01 4.39 11.85
CA GLY A 380 13.83 4.14 10.43
C GLY A 380 13.08 2.84 10.12
N GLY A 381 12.53 2.15 11.13
CA GLY A 381 11.74 0.92 10.96
C GLY A 381 10.34 1.18 10.42
N LYS A 382 9.72 0.15 9.82
CA LYS A 382 8.31 0.18 9.41
C LYS A 382 7.45 -0.36 10.53
N ASN A 383 7.03 0.53 11.42
CA ASN A 383 6.38 0.17 12.68
C ASN A 383 4.85 0.17 12.59
N HIS A 384 4.28 0.61 11.47
CA HIS A 384 2.83 0.79 11.32
C HIS A 384 2.28 0.03 10.10
N TYR A 385 0.97 -0.11 10.03
CA TYR A 385 0.28 -0.83 8.95
C TYR A 385 -0.81 0.03 8.33
N VAL A 386 -0.89 0.04 7.01
CA VAL A 386 -1.93 0.76 6.27
C VAL A 386 -2.64 -0.18 5.30
N PHE A 387 -3.97 -0.14 5.30
CA PHE A 387 -4.78 -0.90 4.36
C PHE A 387 -5.12 -0.01 3.18
N LEU A 388 -4.58 -0.34 2.00
CA LEU A 388 -4.83 0.40 0.77
C LEU A 388 -5.51 -0.48 -0.27
N ARG A 389 -6.49 0.10 -0.96
CA ARG A 389 -7.12 -0.57 -2.09
C ARG A 389 -6.15 -0.61 -3.25
N ARG A 390 -5.91 -1.79 -3.79
CA ARG A 390 -5.16 -1.96 -5.03
C ARG A 390 -6.02 -1.48 -6.19
N SER A 391 -5.51 -0.47 -6.90
CA SER A 391 -6.16 0.11 -8.08
C SER A 391 -5.16 0.12 -9.22
N ASN A 392 -5.61 -0.23 -10.42
CA ASN A 392 -4.72 -0.25 -11.57
C ASN A 392 -4.46 1.18 -12.06
N PHE A 393 -3.18 1.55 -12.13
CA PHE A 393 -2.66 2.76 -12.76
C PHE A 393 -2.67 2.68 -14.29
N SER A 394 -2.59 1.47 -14.83
CA SER A 394 -2.47 1.22 -16.27
C SER A 394 -3.10 -0.11 -16.66
N ASN A 395 -3.54 -0.21 -17.92
CA ASN A 395 -3.95 -1.48 -18.52
C ASN A 395 -2.73 -2.36 -18.90
N ASP A 396 -1.53 -1.77 -18.92
CA ASP A 396 -0.25 -2.46 -19.07
C ASP A 396 0.21 -2.97 -17.69
N SER A 397 0.28 -4.29 -17.55
CA SER A 397 0.57 -4.99 -16.29
C SER A 397 1.94 -4.66 -15.71
N ASN A 398 2.96 -4.46 -16.55
CA ASN A 398 4.31 -4.14 -16.08
C ASN A 398 4.35 -2.71 -15.54
N ARG A 399 3.76 -1.76 -16.27
CA ARG A 399 3.65 -0.37 -15.80
C ARG A 399 2.82 -0.28 -14.53
N ASP A 400 1.75 -1.07 -14.44
CA ASP A 400 0.91 -1.12 -13.25
C ASP A 400 1.69 -1.62 -12.03
N MET A 401 2.44 -2.71 -12.18
CA MET A 401 3.27 -3.28 -11.13
C MET A 401 4.37 -2.32 -10.68
N GLU A 402 5.02 -1.61 -11.61
CA GLU A 402 6.01 -0.58 -11.30
C GLU A 402 5.39 0.58 -10.50
N ASN A 403 4.23 1.10 -10.93
CA ASN A 403 3.52 2.16 -10.23
C ASN A 403 3.07 1.74 -8.83
N LEU A 404 2.58 0.51 -8.66
CA LEU A 404 2.23 -0.04 -7.36
C LEU A 404 3.46 -0.19 -6.45
N THR A 405 4.60 -0.57 -7.03
CA THR A 405 5.88 -0.64 -6.30
C THR A 405 6.35 0.74 -5.85
N ILE A 406 6.24 1.75 -6.71
CA ILE A 406 6.56 3.15 -6.36
C ILE A 406 5.63 3.63 -5.24
N LEU A 407 4.33 3.38 -5.34
CA LEU A 407 3.37 3.77 -4.30
C LEU A 407 3.68 3.06 -2.97
N LYS A 408 3.98 1.76 -3.02
CA LYS A 408 4.40 0.98 -1.84
C LYS A 408 5.67 1.55 -1.21
N ASN A 409 6.68 1.90 -2.00
CA ASN A 409 7.92 2.49 -1.52
C ASN A 409 7.69 3.87 -0.90
N MET A 410 6.86 4.71 -1.51
CA MET A 410 6.47 5.99 -0.94
C MET A 410 5.82 5.84 0.45
N MET A 411 4.98 4.81 0.66
CA MET A 411 4.39 4.54 1.97
C MET A 411 5.39 3.92 2.94
N ASN A 412 6.31 3.08 2.45
CA ASN A 412 7.40 2.53 3.24
C ASN A 412 8.32 3.63 3.80
N ASP A 413 8.60 4.66 3.01
CA ASP A 413 9.40 5.83 3.42
C ASP A 413 8.70 6.66 4.50
N LEU A 414 7.38 6.52 4.64
CA LEU A 414 6.57 7.08 5.73
C LEU A 414 6.47 6.13 6.95
N GLY A 415 7.22 5.02 6.97
CA GLY A 415 7.20 4.03 8.05
C GLY A 415 6.02 3.05 8.01
N LEU A 416 5.31 2.95 6.89
CA LEU A 416 4.09 2.14 6.77
C LEU A 416 4.35 0.84 6.00
N ASN A 417 3.84 -0.27 6.53
CA ASN A 417 3.68 -1.51 5.79
C ASN A 417 2.32 -1.51 5.08
N VAL A 418 2.33 -1.64 3.75
CA VAL A 418 1.11 -1.59 2.94
C VAL A 418 0.48 -2.98 2.81
N ILE A 419 -0.74 -3.13 3.33
CA ILE A 419 -1.58 -4.30 3.15
C ILE A 419 -2.60 -3.98 2.05
N TRP A 420 -2.43 -4.60 0.89
CA TRP A 420 -3.30 -4.40 -0.26
C TRP A 420 -4.62 -5.17 -0.12
N PHE A 421 -5.71 -4.64 -0.66
CA PHE A 421 -6.98 -5.37 -0.82
C PHE A 421 -7.65 -4.98 -2.15
N LYS A 422 -8.46 -5.87 -2.74
CA LYS A 422 -9.15 -5.57 -4.03
C LYS A 422 -10.50 -4.90 -3.78
N ASP A 423 -11.30 -5.51 -2.91
CA ASP A 423 -12.66 -5.08 -2.59
C ASP A 423 -12.80 -4.60 -1.12
N PHE A 424 -13.61 -3.58 -0.89
CA PHE A 424 -13.88 -3.08 0.47
C PHE A 424 -14.55 -4.13 1.37
N ASN A 425 -15.29 -5.08 0.79
CA ASN A 425 -15.88 -6.20 1.53
C ASN A 425 -14.84 -7.18 2.09
N GLU A 426 -13.60 -7.19 1.56
CA GLU A 426 -12.50 -7.98 2.11
C GLU A 426 -11.96 -7.36 3.40
N LEU A 427 -12.03 -6.03 3.54
CA LEU A 427 -11.35 -5.31 4.62
C LEU A 427 -11.78 -5.79 6.02
N PRO A 428 -13.07 -5.98 6.34
CA PRO A 428 -13.47 -6.58 7.62
C PRO A 428 -12.88 -7.98 7.85
N GLN A 429 -12.77 -8.81 6.80
CA GLN A 429 -12.21 -10.16 6.92
C GLN A 429 -10.70 -10.12 7.18
N LEU A 430 -9.99 -9.18 6.56
CA LEU A 430 -8.56 -8.98 6.80
C LEU A 430 -8.29 -8.48 8.22
N LEU A 431 -9.11 -7.56 8.73
CA LEU A 431 -9.02 -7.08 10.12
C LEU A 431 -9.24 -8.23 11.10
N LYS A 432 -10.22 -9.11 10.86
CA LYS A 432 -10.49 -10.29 11.70
C LYS A 432 -9.30 -11.23 11.85
N ARG A 433 -8.39 -11.28 10.87
CA ARG A 433 -7.19 -12.12 10.91
C ARG A 433 -6.10 -11.55 11.83
N ILE A 434 -6.24 -10.32 12.31
CA ILE A 434 -5.21 -9.57 13.05
C ILE A 434 -5.41 -9.63 14.57
N TYR A 435 -6.64 -9.73 15.08
CA TYR A 435 -6.91 -9.61 16.52
C TYR A 435 -7.47 -10.88 17.17
#